data_AF-A0A850MAC3-F1
#
_entry.id   AF-A0A850MAC3-F1
#
_cell.length_a   1.000
_cell.length_b   1.000
_cell.length_c   1.000
_cell.angle_alpha   90.00
_cell.angle_beta   90.00
_cell.angle_gamma   90.00
#
_symmetry.space_group_name_H-M   'P 1'
#
loop_
_entity.id
_entity.type
_entity.pdbx_description
1 polymer ?
#
loop_
_entity_poly.entity_id
_entity_poly.type
_entity_poly.pdbx_seq_one_letter_code
_entity_poly.pdbx_strand_id
1 'polypeptide(L)'
;MSEARKNKFEIEAAWMGFIGSLVPIFVSFIMGVSYLSILTNFPGTREEYNNYFGVDFGIDIVNWLTKALPLIYWSIFAVGVIGLVFSLYRTNMGIRLSGIILFLTSIISICCLVAALSILSAQQGEIERYIGKYNGGSEQDLFTYGIQIPHSLFWPAVGLSCLWLIGSFLMLSAAPMNEAKYRTRRMKILAKADTAERAGRPREAIDLYFYAGNISMKLREEDKASEYYAKSREIREVAIQAVLEAEEKRKREELAARRGRLEEQRREILMRADDAEEKEDWARAAVIYKEAASLSVDLGEKKLAAQFTAKSKELQKRAKKARKERKEPPPE
;
A
#
# COMPACT_ATOMS: atom_id res chain seq x y z
N MET A 1 -2.87 4.61 2.56
CA MET A 1 -2.89 3.19 2.98
C MET A 1 -2.96 2.35 1.71
N SER A 2 -1.97 1.52 1.43
CA SER A 2 -1.93 0.70 0.20
C SER A 2 -3.05 -0.34 0.19
N GLU A 3 -3.52 -0.76 -0.98
CA GLU A 3 -4.60 -1.74 -1.15
C GLU A 3 -4.28 -3.08 -0.48
N ALA A 4 -3.00 -3.49 -0.52
CA ALA A 4 -2.48 -4.60 0.27
C ALA A 4 -2.72 -4.43 1.78
N ARG A 5 -2.63 -3.21 2.31
CA ARG A 5 -2.94 -2.94 3.72
C ARG A 5 -4.43 -2.99 4.02
N LYS A 6 -5.29 -2.53 3.10
CA LYS A 6 -6.75 -2.57 3.30
C LYS A 6 -7.30 -4.00 3.20
N ASN A 7 -6.85 -4.79 2.22
CA ASN A 7 -7.20 -6.21 2.14
C ASN A 7 -6.64 -6.98 3.34
N LYS A 8 -5.43 -6.64 3.80
CA LYS A 8 -4.90 -7.18 5.05
C LYS A 8 -5.81 -6.85 6.25
N PHE A 9 -6.29 -5.61 6.38
CA PHE A 9 -7.25 -5.25 7.43
C PHE A 9 -8.59 -6.00 7.30
N GLU A 10 -9.13 -6.17 6.09
CA GLU A 10 -10.39 -6.92 5.86
C GLU A 10 -10.22 -8.43 6.17
N ILE A 11 -9.08 -9.00 5.84
CA ILE A 11 -8.73 -10.40 6.13
C ILE A 11 -8.47 -10.59 7.63
N GLU A 12 -7.66 -9.73 8.26
CA GLU A 12 -7.41 -9.74 9.70
C GLU A 12 -8.72 -9.54 10.48
N ALA A 13 -9.60 -8.69 9.97
CA ALA A 13 -10.94 -8.49 10.51
C ALA A 13 -11.82 -9.74 10.45
N ALA A 14 -11.79 -10.47 9.32
CA ALA A 14 -12.52 -11.71 9.15
C ALA A 14 -11.97 -12.80 10.09
N TRP A 15 -10.65 -12.93 10.18
CA TRP A 15 -9.99 -13.86 11.10
C TRP A 15 -10.27 -13.54 12.56
N MET A 16 -10.27 -12.26 12.95
CA MET A 16 -10.65 -11.86 14.31
C MET A 16 -12.12 -12.18 14.62
N GLY A 17 -13.03 -12.03 13.65
CA GLY A 17 -14.43 -12.43 13.79
C GLY A 17 -14.57 -13.95 13.94
N PHE A 18 -13.87 -14.73 13.12
CA PHE A 18 -13.85 -16.19 13.17
C PHE A 18 -13.27 -16.72 14.49
N ILE A 19 -12.06 -16.28 14.86
CA ILE A 19 -11.42 -16.66 16.13
C ILE A 19 -12.29 -16.21 17.31
N GLY A 20 -12.86 -15.00 17.26
CA GLY A 20 -13.76 -14.50 18.29
C GLY A 20 -15.00 -15.37 18.48
N SER A 21 -15.55 -15.95 17.41
CA SER A 21 -16.68 -16.90 17.51
C SER A 21 -16.30 -18.28 18.04
N LEU A 22 -15.04 -18.70 17.92
CA LEU A 22 -14.55 -19.96 18.47
C LEU A 22 -14.35 -19.91 19.99
N VAL A 23 -14.03 -18.74 20.55
CA VAL A 23 -13.83 -18.56 22.00
C VAL A 23 -15.05 -18.97 22.83
N PRO A 24 -16.28 -18.47 22.60
CA PRO A 24 -17.44 -18.89 23.36
C PRO A 24 -17.76 -20.37 23.17
N ILE A 25 -17.56 -20.93 21.96
CA ILE A 25 -17.72 -22.37 21.71
C ILE A 25 -16.75 -23.19 22.56
N PHE A 26 -15.49 -22.76 22.62
CA PHE A 26 -14.45 -23.44 23.39
C PHE A 26 -14.64 -23.29 24.90
N VAL A 27 -15.04 -22.10 25.37
CA VAL A 27 -15.39 -21.85 26.78
C VAL A 27 -16.59 -22.69 27.18
N SER A 28 -17.65 -22.73 26.35
CA SER A 28 -18.76 -23.66 26.55
C SER A 28 -18.24 -25.08 26.66
N PHE A 29 -17.48 -25.56 25.68
CA PHE A 29 -16.94 -26.92 25.67
C PHE A 29 -16.14 -27.25 26.95
N ILE A 30 -15.22 -26.39 27.38
CA ILE A 30 -14.48 -26.57 28.64
C ILE A 30 -15.43 -26.60 29.82
N MET A 31 -16.38 -25.68 29.92
CA MET A 31 -17.37 -25.70 31.01
C MET A 31 -18.21 -26.98 31.00
N GLY A 32 -18.58 -27.49 29.83
CA GLY A 32 -19.31 -28.74 29.67
C GLY A 32 -18.49 -29.95 30.11
N VAL A 33 -17.22 -30.02 29.71
CA VAL A 33 -16.29 -31.09 30.11
C VAL A 33 -15.99 -31.02 31.61
N SER A 34 -15.72 -29.83 32.16
CA SER A 34 -15.51 -29.63 33.59
C SER A 34 -16.78 -29.96 34.39
N TYR A 35 -17.96 -29.61 33.89
CA TYR A 35 -19.24 -29.97 34.51
C TYR A 35 -19.44 -31.49 34.53
N LEU A 36 -19.19 -32.16 33.40
CA LEU A 36 -19.18 -33.62 33.34
C LEU A 36 -18.13 -34.22 34.27
N SER A 37 -16.95 -33.59 34.41
CA SER A 37 -15.89 -34.05 35.32
C SER A 37 -16.26 -33.89 36.80
N ILE A 38 -16.95 -32.80 37.16
CA ILE A 38 -17.48 -32.58 38.52
C ILE A 38 -18.57 -33.61 38.81
N LEU A 39 -19.47 -33.86 37.84
CA LEU A 39 -20.51 -34.88 38.00
C LEU A 39 -19.96 -36.32 38.04
N THR A 40 -18.82 -36.59 37.42
CA THR A 40 -18.24 -37.95 37.37
C THR A 40 -17.33 -38.28 38.55
N ASN A 41 -16.70 -37.28 39.18
CA ASN A 41 -15.85 -37.46 40.36
C ASN A 41 -16.54 -37.16 41.70
N PHE A 42 -17.85 -36.92 41.72
CA PHE A 42 -18.64 -37.01 42.95
C PHE A 42 -19.20 -38.44 43.06
N PRO A 43 -18.47 -39.40 43.67
CA PRO A 43 -19.07 -40.67 44.05
C PRO A 43 -20.06 -40.38 45.16
N GLY A 44 -21.34 -40.51 44.85
CA GLY A 44 -22.35 -40.56 45.88
C GLY A 44 -23.72 -40.82 45.30
N THR A 45 -24.33 -41.89 45.78
CA THR A 45 -25.76 -42.12 45.56
C THR A 45 -26.56 -40.92 46.11
N ARG A 46 -27.80 -40.72 45.66
CA ARG A 46 -28.71 -39.68 46.18
C ARG A 46 -28.79 -39.69 47.72
N GLU A 47 -28.63 -40.86 48.33
CA GLU A 47 -28.55 -41.04 49.79
C GLU A 47 -27.30 -40.44 50.42
N GLU A 48 -26.13 -40.57 49.81
CA GLU A 48 -24.90 -39.95 50.32
C GLU A 48 -24.99 -38.42 50.28
N TYR A 49 -25.57 -37.86 49.21
CA TYR A 49 -25.84 -36.43 49.11
C TYR A 49 -26.81 -35.93 50.19
N ASN A 50 -27.89 -36.67 50.43
CA ASN A 50 -28.88 -36.35 51.46
C ASN A 50 -28.31 -36.46 52.89
N ASN A 51 -27.39 -37.42 53.11
CA ASN A 51 -26.73 -37.59 54.40
C ASN A 51 -25.69 -36.49 54.69
N TYR A 52 -25.00 -35.97 53.65
CA TYR A 52 -23.97 -34.93 53.84
C TYR A 52 -24.54 -33.52 53.99
N PHE A 53 -25.57 -33.16 53.22
CA PHE A 53 -26.08 -31.78 53.20
C PHE A 53 -27.40 -31.58 53.97
N GLY A 54 -27.97 -32.64 54.54
CA GLY A 54 -29.33 -32.62 55.06
C GLY A 54 -30.35 -32.75 53.92
N VAL A 55 -31.40 -33.55 54.17
CA VAL A 55 -32.29 -34.11 53.13
C VAL A 55 -32.95 -33.05 52.24
N ASP A 56 -33.27 -31.86 52.78
CA ASP A 56 -34.07 -30.89 52.03
C ASP A 56 -33.23 -29.89 51.21
N PHE A 57 -32.09 -29.43 51.72
CA PHE A 57 -31.29 -28.38 51.06
C PHE A 57 -30.43 -28.91 49.91
N GLY A 58 -29.84 -30.10 50.07
CA GLY A 58 -29.00 -30.71 49.03
C GLY A 58 -29.80 -31.06 47.77
N ILE A 59 -31.05 -31.50 47.93
CA ILE A 59 -31.89 -31.91 46.80
C ILE A 59 -32.25 -30.71 45.91
N ASP A 60 -32.61 -29.56 46.49
CA ASP A 60 -33.02 -28.39 45.72
C ASP A 60 -31.84 -27.77 44.96
N ILE A 61 -30.67 -27.69 45.57
CA ILE A 61 -29.46 -27.18 44.89
C ILE A 61 -29.02 -28.13 43.78
N VAL A 62 -28.99 -29.45 44.02
CA VAL A 62 -28.62 -30.43 43.00
C VAL A 62 -29.62 -30.43 41.85
N ASN A 63 -30.93 -30.38 42.14
CA ASN A 63 -31.98 -30.29 41.12
C ASN A 63 -31.90 -28.98 40.33
N TRP A 64 -31.56 -27.87 40.98
CA TRP A 64 -31.37 -26.59 40.30
C TRP A 64 -30.12 -26.61 39.42
N LEU A 65 -28.98 -27.08 39.93
CA LEU A 65 -27.73 -27.23 39.17
C LEU A 65 -27.90 -28.14 37.95
N THR A 66 -28.55 -29.30 38.13
CA THR A 66 -28.78 -30.26 37.03
C THR A 66 -29.75 -29.77 35.97
N LYS A 67 -30.67 -28.84 36.30
CA LYS A 67 -31.60 -28.27 35.32
C LYS A 67 -31.10 -26.96 34.69
N ALA A 68 -30.54 -26.06 35.49
CA ALA A 68 -30.18 -24.71 35.05
C ALA A 68 -28.85 -24.65 34.29
N LEU A 69 -27.81 -25.39 34.71
CA LEU A 69 -26.51 -25.34 34.04
C LEU A 69 -26.56 -25.85 32.59
N PRO A 70 -27.22 -26.98 32.26
CA PRO A 70 -27.34 -27.41 30.87
C PRO A 70 -28.04 -26.37 30.01
N LEU A 71 -29.08 -25.72 30.53
CA LEU A 71 -29.80 -24.65 29.82
C LEU A 71 -28.90 -23.45 29.53
N ILE A 72 -28.11 -23.00 30.51
CA ILE A 72 -27.13 -21.91 30.34
C ILE A 72 -26.06 -22.32 29.31
N TYR A 73 -25.52 -23.54 29.43
CA TYR A 73 -24.52 -24.09 28.52
C TYR A 73 -25.03 -24.13 27.07
N TRP A 74 -26.20 -24.72 26.83
CA TRP A 74 -26.77 -24.85 25.49
C TRP A 74 -27.12 -23.48 24.90
N SER A 75 -27.51 -22.52 25.73
CA SER A 75 -27.77 -21.15 25.28
C SER A 75 -26.50 -20.46 24.79
N ILE A 76 -25.40 -20.55 25.55
CA ILE A 76 -24.10 -19.95 25.15
C ILE A 76 -23.56 -20.65 23.90
N PHE A 77 -23.66 -21.98 23.82
CA PHE A 77 -23.24 -22.76 22.66
C PHE A 77 -24.05 -22.37 21.41
N ALA A 78 -25.38 -22.29 21.52
CA ALA A 78 -26.25 -21.89 20.41
C ALA A 78 -25.92 -20.48 19.91
N VAL A 79 -25.69 -19.52 20.82
CA VAL A 79 -25.25 -18.15 20.46
C VAL A 79 -23.90 -18.18 19.74
N GLY A 80 -22.94 -18.99 20.20
CA GLY A 80 -21.65 -19.16 19.54
C GLY A 80 -21.76 -19.74 18.13
N VAL A 81 -22.57 -20.79 17.94
CA VAL A 81 -22.82 -21.40 16.62
C VAL A 81 -23.52 -20.41 15.69
N ILE A 82 -24.54 -19.70 16.17
CA ILE A 82 -25.21 -18.65 15.39
C ILE A 82 -24.20 -17.57 14.98
N GLY A 83 -23.37 -17.09 15.90
CA GLY A 83 -22.32 -16.12 15.62
C GLY A 83 -21.32 -16.61 14.56
N LEU A 84 -20.93 -17.88 14.61
CA LEU A 84 -20.06 -18.51 13.62
C LEU A 84 -20.72 -18.58 12.23
N VAL A 85 -21.99 -18.99 12.16
CA VAL A 85 -22.76 -19.02 10.90
C VAL A 85 -22.84 -17.61 10.31
N PHE A 86 -23.18 -16.59 11.10
CA PHE A 86 -23.21 -15.20 10.63
C PHE A 86 -21.85 -14.68 10.18
N SER A 87 -20.77 -15.09 10.86
CA SER A 87 -19.40 -14.77 10.47
C SER A 87 -19.04 -15.36 9.10
N LEU A 88 -19.49 -16.60 8.83
CA LEU A 88 -19.32 -17.27 7.52
C LEU A 88 -20.17 -16.63 6.41
N TYR A 89 -21.40 -16.19 6.72
CA TYR A 89 -22.30 -15.51 5.77
C TYR A 89 -22.03 -14.00 5.61
N ARG A 90 -20.97 -13.47 6.24
CA ARG A 90 -20.59 -12.04 6.24
C ARG A 90 -20.44 -11.43 4.85
N THR A 91 -20.09 -12.23 3.85
CA THR A 91 -19.94 -11.77 2.45
C THR A 91 -21.26 -11.30 1.83
N ASN A 92 -22.41 -11.81 2.29
CA ASN A 92 -23.72 -11.49 1.70
C ASN A 92 -24.51 -10.40 2.47
N MET A 93 -24.36 -10.28 3.78
CA MET A 93 -25.20 -9.39 4.61
C MET A 93 -24.62 -7.98 4.85
N GLY A 94 -23.42 -7.70 4.34
CA GLY A 94 -22.75 -6.43 4.55
C GLY A 94 -22.04 -6.34 5.91
N ILE A 95 -20.93 -5.60 5.92
CA ILE A 95 -20.01 -5.51 7.07
C ILE A 95 -20.69 -4.89 8.32
N ARG A 96 -21.65 -3.99 8.13
CA ARG A 96 -22.37 -3.33 9.23
C ARG A 96 -23.37 -4.25 9.91
N LEU A 97 -24.20 -4.97 9.16
CA LEU A 97 -25.21 -5.85 9.76
C LEU A 97 -24.53 -7.01 10.49
N SER A 98 -23.50 -7.61 9.87
CA SER A 98 -22.67 -8.62 10.53
C SER A 98 -21.96 -8.06 11.77
N GLY A 99 -21.43 -6.83 11.72
CA GLY A 99 -20.84 -6.16 12.87
C GLY A 99 -21.83 -5.90 14.02
N ILE A 100 -23.06 -5.47 13.72
CA ILE A 100 -24.12 -5.26 14.72
C ILE A 100 -24.51 -6.60 15.37
N ILE A 101 -24.73 -7.63 14.56
CA ILE A 101 -25.12 -8.96 15.05
C ILE A 101 -24.02 -9.53 15.92
N LEU A 102 -22.76 -9.49 15.47
CA LEU A 102 -21.61 -9.92 16.27
C LEU A 102 -21.55 -9.15 17.58
N PHE A 103 -21.63 -7.82 17.55
CA PHE A 103 -21.61 -6.98 18.75
C PHE A 103 -22.74 -7.32 19.74
N LEU A 104 -23.97 -7.53 19.27
CA LEU A 104 -25.10 -7.92 20.11
C LEU A 104 -24.92 -9.32 20.70
N THR A 105 -24.49 -10.29 19.89
CA THR A 105 -24.17 -11.64 20.38
C THR A 105 -23.03 -11.60 21.41
N SER A 106 -22.08 -10.66 21.27
CA SER A 106 -21.04 -10.45 22.25
C SER A 106 -21.56 -9.98 23.59
N ILE A 107 -22.40 -8.95 23.58
CA ILE A 107 -23.00 -8.43 24.80
C ILE A 107 -23.79 -9.53 25.50
N ILE A 108 -24.62 -10.27 24.76
CA ILE A 108 -25.43 -11.36 25.31
C ILE A 108 -24.55 -12.44 25.93
N SER A 109 -23.50 -12.89 25.22
CA SER A 109 -22.58 -13.91 25.72
C SER A 109 -21.87 -13.46 27.00
N ILE A 110 -21.48 -12.18 27.08
CA ILE A 110 -20.82 -11.61 28.26
C ILE A 110 -21.78 -11.53 29.44
N CYS A 111 -23.01 -11.08 29.21
CA CYS A 111 -24.05 -11.05 30.23
C CYS A 111 -24.33 -12.45 30.78
N CYS A 112 -24.43 -13.47 29.91
CA CYS A 112 -24.61 -14.87 30.31
C CYS A 112 -23.41 -15.38 31.13
N LEU A 113 -22.19 -15.07 30.71
CA LEU A 113 -20.96 -15.44 31.44
C LEU A 113 -20.92 -14.80 32.83
N VAL A 114 -21.17 -13.49 32.92
CA VAL A 114 -21.19 -12.75 34.20
C VAL A 114 -22.28 -13.30 35.12
N ALA A 115 -23.48 -13.57 34.61
CA ALA A 115 -24.56 -14.17 35.38
C ALA A 115 -24.18 -15.55 35.92
N ALA A 116 -23.62 -16.43 35.07
CA ALA A 116 -23.18 -17.77 35.47
C ALA A 116 -22.09 -17.70 36.57
N LEU A 117 -21.12 -16.80 36.42
CA LEU A 117 -20.04 -16.63 37.40
C LEU A 117 -20.54 -16.01 38.71
N SER A 118 -21.53 -15.12 38.65
CA SER A 118 -22.16 -14.53 39.84
C SER A 118 -22.92 -15.57 40.64
N ILE A 119 -23.66 -16.44 39.95
CA ILE A 119 -24.36 -17.60 40.54
C ILE A 119 -23.35 -18.54 41.20
N LEU A 120 -22.30 -18.92 40.48
CA LEU A 120 -21.26 -19.82 40.99
C LEU A 120 -20.55 -19.24 42.22
N SER A 121 -20.24 -17.95 42.20
CA SER A 121 -19.66 -17.23 43.34
C SER A 121 -20.58 -17.21 44.56
N ALA A 122 -21.88 -16.94 44.34
CA ALA A 122 -22.88 -16.98 45.42
C ALA A 122 -22.99 -18.39 46.03
N GLN A 123 -22.99 -19.43 45.20
CA GLN A 123 -23.03 -20.81 45.66
C GLN A 123 -21.77 -21.22 46.43
N GLN A 124 -20.58 -20.76 46.00
CA GLN A 124 -19.35 -21.03 46.74
C GLN A 124 -19.41 -20.47 48.16
N GLY A 125 -19.91 -19.23 48.33
CA GLY A 125 -20.08 -18.62 49.64
C GLY A 125 -21.09 -19.34 50.53
N GLU A 126 -22.15 -19.93 49.97
CA GLU A 126 -23.08 -20.76 50.72
C GLU A 126 -22.46 -22.09 51.14
N ILE A 127 -21.71 -22.75 50.25
CA ILE A 127 -21.00 -23.99 50.52
C ILE A 127 -19.96 -23.77 51.64
N GLU A 128 -19.17 -22.71 51.57
CA GLU A 128 -18.18 -22.35 52.60
C GLU A 128 -18.85 -22.12 53.97
N ARG A 129 -19.98 -21.40 54.01
CA ARG A 129 -20.75 -21.21 55.25
C ARG A 129 -21.30 -22.52 55.80
N TYR A 130 -21.76 -23.41 54.93
CA TYR A 130 -22.35 -24.69 55.34
C TYR A 130 -21.28 -25.63 55.92
N ILE A 131 -20.13 -25.74 55.26
CA ILE A 131 -18.98 -26.53 55.72
C ILE A 131 -18.47 -26.00 57.08
N GLY A 132 -18.33 -24.67 57.20
CA GLY A 132 -17.90 -24.03 58.44
C GLY A 132 -18.87 -24.26 59.62
N LYS A 133 -20.18 -24.39 59.35
CA LYS A 133 -21.19 -24.60 60.38
C LYS A 133 -21.27 -26.04 60.90
N TYR A 134 -21.05 -27.05 60.05
CA TYR A 134 -21.35 -28.44 60.39
C TYR A 134 -20.16 -29.32 60.75
N ASN A 135 -18.94 -29.03 60.28
CA ASN A 135 -17.80 -29.96 60.49
C ASN A 135 -16.67 -29.43 61.38
N GLY A 136 -16.70 -28.16 61.82
CA GLY A 136 -15.52 -27.55 62.46
C GLY A 136 -14.24 -27.69 61.60
N GLY A 137 -14.41 -27.91 60.30
CA GLY A 137 -13.37 -28.36 59.38
C GLY A 137 -12.33 -27.27 59.12
N SER A 138 -11.08 -27.68 59.11
CA SER A 138 -9.95 -26.81 58.78
C SER A 138 -9.96 -26.41 57.30
N GLU A 139 -9.34 -25.29 56.93
CA GLU A 139 -9.21 -24.83 55.53
C GLU A 139 -8.66 -25.90 54.56
N GLN A 140 -7.95 -26.92 55.07
CA GLN A 140 -7.43 -28.03 54.26
C GLN A 140 -8.52 -28.93 53.67
N ASP A 141 -9.68 -29.05 54.32
CA ASP A 141 -10.77 -29.90 53.81
C ASP A 141 -11.38 -29.29 52.53
N LEU A 142 -11.57 -27.97 52.51
CA LEU A 142 -12.02 -27.21 51.33
C LEU A 142 -11.08 -27.40 50.12
N PHE A 143 -9.77 -27.49 50.36
CA PHE A 143 -8.77 -27.75 49.33
C PHE A 143 -8.88 -29.16 48.76
N THR A 144 -9.23 -30.14 49.60
CA THR A 144 -9.34 -31.56 49.23
C THR A 144 -10.54 -31.84 48.33
N TYR A 145 -11.64 -31.08 48.50
CA TYR A 145 -12.83 -31.22 47.65
C TYR A 145 -12.71 -30.56 46.28
N GLY A 146 -11.61 -29.87 45.98
CA GLY A 146 -11.32 -29.36 44.64
C GLY A 146 -12.29 -28.29 44.10
N ILE A 147 -13.17 -27.75 44.95
CA ILE A 147 -14.15 -26.71 44.58
C ILE A 147 -13.50 -25.32 44.70
N GLN A 148 -12.29 -25.15 44.18
CA GLN A 148 -11.81 -23.81 43.84
C GLN A 148 -12.15 -23.60 42.39
N ILE A 149 -13.17 -22.79 42.11
CA ILE A 149 -13.25 -22.13 40.81
C ILE A 149 -11.97 -21.31 40.75
N PRO A 150 -10.99 -21.65 39.90
CA PRO A 150 -9.73 -20.95 39.94
C PRO A 150 -10.02 -19.52 39.49
N HIS A 151 -9.98 -18.57 40.43
CA HIS A 151 -10.14 -17.15 40.14
C HIS A 151 -9.15 -16.67 39.05
N SER A 152 -8.06 -17.43 38.85
CA SER A 152 -7.12 -17.26 37.76
C SER A 152 -7.70 -17.47 36.36
N LEU A 153 -8.82 -18.19 36.17
CA LEU A 153 -9.51 -18.31 34.88
C LEU A 153 -10.59 -17.24 34.67
N PHE A 154 -11.11 -16.64 35.74
CA PHE A 154 -12.14 -15.61 35.69
C PHE A 154 -11.65 -14.34 34.98
N TRP A 155 -10.55 -13.76 35.47
CA TRP A 155 -10.03 -12.50 34.94
C TRP A 155 -9.58 -12.56 33.48
N PRO A 156 -8.90 -13.64 33.02
CA PRO A 156 -8.59 -13.82 31.60
C PRO A 156 -9.83 -13.93 30.72
N ALA A 157 -10.88 -14.64 31.15
CA ALA A 157 -12.12 -14.77 30.38
C ALA A 157 -12.84 -13.43 30.22
N VAL A 158 -12.89 -12.62 31.28
CA VAL A 158 -13.41 -11.24 31.23
C VAL A 158 -12.54 -10.36 30.33
N GLY A 159 -11.21 -10.44 30.46
CA GLY A 159 -10.27 -9.68 29.62
C GLY A 159 -10.40 -9.97 28.13
N LEU A 160 -10.47 -11.25 27.75
CA LEU A 160 -10.69 -11.69 26.37
C LEU A 160 -12.03 -11.21 25.82
N SER A 161 -13.08 -11.27 26.63
CA SER A 161 -14.41 -10.80 26.27
C SER A 161 -14.44 -9.29 26.01
N CYS A 162 -13.75 -8.49 26.83
CA CYS A 162 -13.61 -7.05 26.64
C CYS A 162 -12.83 -6.71 25.35
N LEU A 163 -11.71 -7.40 25.09
CA LEU A 163 -10.96 -7.23 23.84
C LEU A 163 -11.82 -7.52 22.61
N TRP A 164 -12.69 -8.53 22.70
CA TRP A 164 -13.61 -8.89 21.62
C TRP A 164 -14.70 -7.84 21.38
N LEU A 165 -15.26 -7.23 22.45
CA LEU A 165 -16.17 -6.09 22.33
C LEU A 165 -15.51 -4.91 21.63
N ILE A 166 -14.27 -4.58 21.99
CA ILE A 166 -13.50 -3.50 21.36
C ILE A 166 -13.32 -3.79 19.87
N GLY A 167 -12.93 -5.02 19.51
CA GLY A 167 -12.79 -5.44 18.10
C GLY A 167 -14.08 -5.29 17.31
N SER A 168 -15.21 -5.73 17.87
CA SER A 168 -16.53 -5.63 17.25
C SER A 168 -16.98 -4.17 17.08
N PHE A 169 -16.70 -3.32 18.07
CA PHE A 169 -17.01 -1.88 18.00
C PHE A 169 -16.18 -1.15 16.92
N LEU A 170 -14.90 -1.48 16.78
CA LEU A 170 -14.04 -0.89 15.74
C LEU A 170 -14.53 -1.26 14.33
N MET A 171 -15.01 -2.49 14.13
CA MET A 171 -15.63 -2.92 12.87
C MET A 171 -16.89 -2.11 12.56
N LEU A 172 -17.74 -1.92 13.56
CA LEU A 172 -18.98 -1.15 13.43
C LEU A 172 -18.70 0.32 13.07
N SER A 173 -17.62 0.87 13.64
CA SER A 173 -17.16 2.24 13.44
C SER A 173 -16.53 2.47 12.06
N ALA A 174 -16.22 1.42 11.30
CA ALA A 174 -15.71 1.55 9.94
C ALA A 174 -16.80 2.13 9.02
N ALA A 175 -16.68 3.42 8.71
CA ALA A 175 -17.62 4.11 7.84
C ALA A 175 -17.58 3.51 6.41
N PRO A 176 -18.73 3.16 5.82
CA PRO A 176 -18.80 2.70 4.45
C PRO A 176 -18.35 3.85 3.58
N MET A 177 -17.51 3.51 2.62
CA MET A 177 -17.04 4.47 1.65
C MET A 177 -18.26 4.96 0.84
N ASN A 178 -18.52 6.26 0.82
CA ASN A 178 -19.60 6.81 0.00
C ASN A 178 -19.17 6.77 -1.48
N GLU A 179 -19.47 5.67 -2.15
CA GLU A 179 -19.09 5.41 -3.54
C GLU A 179 -19.53 6.54 -4.50
N ALA A 180 -20.73 7.10 -4.30
CA ALA A 180 -21.24 8.20 -5.10
C ALA A 180 -20.32 9.42 -5.03
N LYS A 181 -19.84 9.79 -3.84
CA LYS A 181 -18.88 10.88 -3.65
C LYS A 181 -17.58 10.65 -4.42
N TYR A 182 -17.07 9.42 -4.43
CA TYR A 182 -15.84 9.07 -5.15
C TYR A 182 -16.05 9.07 -6.67
N ARG A 183 -17.19 8.58 -7.16
CA ARG A 183 -17.55 8.65 -8.58
C ARG A 183 -17.65 10.08 -9.08
N THR A 184 -18.33 10.96 -8.34
CA THR A 184 -18.39 12.40 -8.68
C THR A 184 -17.01 13.04 -8.67
N ARG A 185 -16.16 12.71 -7.68
CA ARG A 185 -14.79 13.23 -7.61
C ARG A 185 -13.95 12.77 -8.81
N ARG A 186 -14.07 11.49 -9.21
CA ARG A 186 -13.39 10.96 -10.40
C ARG A 186 -13.83 11.70 -11.66
N MET A 187 -15.14 11.87 -11.87
CA MET A 187 -15.67 12.58 -13.03
C MET A 187 -15.12 14.00 -13.14
N LYS A 188 -15.09 14.76 -12.03
CA LYS A 188 -14.49 16.11 -12.01
C LYS A 188 -13.01 16.13 -12.39
N ILE A 189 -12.29 15.06 -12.09
CA ILE A 189 -10.85 14.95 -12.34
C ILE A 189 -10.59 14.55 -13.79
N LEU A 190 -11.39 13.64 -14.34
CA LEU A 190 -11.36 13.31 -15.76
C LEU A 190 -11.66 14.54 -16.62
N ALA A 191 -12.70 15.31 -16.26
CA ALA A 191 -13.00 16.57 -16.97
C ALA A 191 -11.83 17.58 -16.92
N LYS A 192 -11.05 17.60 -15.82
CA LYS A 192 -9.83 18.41 -15.74
C LYS A 192 -8.69 17.82 -16.56
N ALA A 193 -8.57 16.49 -16.60
CA ALA A 193 -7.56 15.80 -17.39
C ALA A 193 -7.77 16.08 -18.89
N ASP A 194 -9.01 15.96 -19.36
CA ASP A 194 -9.39 16.24 -20.75
C ASP A 194 -9.10 17.70 -21.14
N THR A 195 -9.40 18.65 -20.24
CA THR A 195 -9.10 20.07 -20.50
C THR A 195 -7.61 20.37 -20.46
N ALA A 196 -6.83 19.71 -19.60
CA ALA A 196 -5.37 19.82 -19.59
C ALA A 196 -4.74 19.21 -20.84
N GLU A 197 -5.24 18.06 -21.31
CA GLU A 197 -4.81 17.40 -22.55
C GLU A 197 -5.06 18.28 -23.77
N ARG A 198 -6.28 18.81 -23.92
CA ARG A 198 -6.63 19.76 -25.00
C ARG A 198 -5.84 21.06 -24.94
N ALA A 199 -5.48 21.53 -23.75
CA ALA A 199 -4.66 22.72 -23.55
C ALA A 199 -3.16 22.47 -23.79
N GLY A 200 -2.73 21.25 -24.17
CA GLY A 200 -1.33 20.94 -24.38
C GLY A 200 -0.50 20.97 -23.09
N ARG A 201 -1.11 20.67 -21.94
CA ARG A 201 -0.43 20.56 -20.62
C ARG A 201 -0.28 19.09 -20.24
N PRO A 202 0.63 18.32 -20.89
CA PRO A 202 0.71 16.88 -20.72
C PRO A 202 1.04 16.46 -19.28
N ARG A 203 1.89 17.21 -18.56
CA ARG A 203 2.23 16.89 -17.16
C ARG A 203 1.00 16.88 -16.26
N GLU A 204 0.16 17.90 -16.36
CA GLU A 204 -1.06 18.01 -15.56
C GLU A 204 -2.08 16.94 -15.96
N ALA A 205 -2.23 16.65 -17.25
CA ALA A 205 -3.09 15.58 -17.74
C ALA A 205 -2.65 14.20 -17.21
N ILE A 206 -1.35 13.89 -17.24
CA ILE A 206 -0.76 12.64 -16.74
C ILE A 206 -1.12 12.43 -15.27
N ASP A 207 -0.91 13.45 -14.43
CA ASP A 207 -1.18 13.38 -12.99
C ASP A 207 -2.68 13.20 -12.70
N LEU A 208 -3.54 13.90 -13.44
CA LEU A 208 -4.99 13.82 -13.27
C LEU A 208 -5.54 12.46 -13.70
N TYR A 209 -5.10 11.89 -14.82
CA TYR A 209 -5.47 10.53 -15.23
C TYR A 209 -4.96 9.48 -14.24
N PHE A 210 -3.72 9.62 -13.75
CA PHE A 210 -3.18 8.73 -12.73
C PHE A 210 -4.01 8.77 -11.44
N TYR A 211 -4.43 9.98 -11.02
CA TYR A 211 -5.28 10.14 -9.86
C TYR A 211 -6.71 9.60 -10.07
N ALA A 212 -7.25 9.72 -11.29
CA ALA A 212 -8.52 9.07 -11.65
C ALA A 212 -8.42 7.54 -11.55
N GLY A 213 -7.31 6.94 -12.00
CA GLY A 213 -6.99 5.53 -11.81
C GLY A 213 -6.99 5.12 -10.33
N ASN A 214 -6.32 5.89 -9.47
CA ASN A 214 -6.30 5.66 -8.03
C ASN A 214 -7.70 5.73 -7.37
N ILE A 215 -8.60 6.58 -7.88
CA ILE A 215 -9.99 6.60 -7.40
C ILE A 215 -10.75 5.36 -7.89
N SER A 216 -10.56 4.94 -9.14
CA SER A 216 -11.17 3.72 -9.68
C SER A 216 -10.75 2.47 -8.90
N MET A 217 -9.48 2.35 -8.50
CA MET A 217 -9.02 1.27 -7.61
C MET A 217 -9.76 1.29 -6.27
N LYS A 218 -9.90 2.47 -5.64
CA LYS A 218 -10.66 2.60 -4.38
C LYS A 218 -12.12 2.17 -4.52
N LEU A 219 -12.71 2.37 -5.69
CA LEU A 219 -14.07 1.95 -6.07
C LEU A 219 -14.14 0.48 -6.50
N ARG A 220 -13.03 -0.28 -6.49
CA ARG A 220 -12.95 -1.66 -6.99
C ARG A 220 -13.34 -1.79 -8.47
N GLU A 221 -13.10 -0.75 -9.26
CA GLU A 221 -13.31 -0.71 -10.71
C GLU A 221 -11.94 -0.88 -11.42
N GLU A 222 -11.36 -2.07 -11.33
CA GLU A 222 -9.99 -2.38 -11.80
C GLU A 222 -9.79 -2.14 -13.30
N ASP A 223 -10.75 -2.55 -14.12
CA ASP A 223 -10.70 -2.36 -15.58
C ASP A 223 -10.55 -0.88 -15.92
N LYS A 224 -11.39 -0.02 -15.33
CA LYS A 224 -11.32 1.44 -15.54
C LYS A 224 -10.05 2.04 -14.96
N ALA A 225 -9.55 1.52 -13.85
CA ALA A 225 -8.28 1.98 -13.31
C ALA A 225 -7.15 1.71 -14.29
N SER A 226 -7.12 0.51 -14.89
CA SER A 226 -6.14 0.10 -15.88
C SER A 226 -6.18 1.01 -17.13
N GLU A 227 -7.37 1.35 -17.61
CA GLU A 227 -7.57 2.29 -18.73
C GLU A 227 -6.97 3.67 -18.42
N TYR A 228 -7.25 4.24 -17.25
CA TYR A 228 -6.71 5.56 -16.89
C TYR A 228 -5.20 5.54 -16.69
N TYR A 229 -4.63 4.46 -16.15
CA TYR A 229 -3.18 4.30 -16.07
C TYR A 229 -2.53 4.11 -17.44
N ALA A 230 -3.18 3.39 -18.36
CA ALA A 230 -2.72 3.27 -19.74
C ALA A 230 -2.71 4.64 -20.43
N LYS A 231 -3.80 5.41 -20.30
CA LYS A 231 -3.89 6.76 -20.87
C LYS A 231 -2.82 7.71 -20.34
N SER A 232 -2.57 7.67 -19.03
CA SER A 232 -1.49 8.45 -18.39
C SER A 232 -0.11 8.09 -18.95
N ARG A 233 0.15 6.79 -19.22
CA ARG A 233 1.41 6.33 -19.84
C ARG A 233 1.53 6.78 -21.30
N GLU A 234 0.47 6.64 -22.09
CA GLU A 234 0.44 7.07 -23.49
C GLU A 234 0.79 8.57 -23.63
N ILE A 235 0.14 9.43 -22.85
CA ILE A 235 0.42 10.88 -22.87
C ILE A 235 1.88 11.16 -22.50
N ARG A 236 2.44 10.41 -21.54
CA ARG A 236 3.84 10.56 -21.14
C ARG A 236 4.80 10.20 -22.28
N GLU A 237 4.54 9.10 -22.99
CA GLU A 237 5.36 8.66 -24.11
C GLU A 237 5.34 9.67 -25.26
N VAL A 238 4.14 10.15 -25.63
CA VAL A 238 3.98 11.20 -26.65
C VAL A 238 4.69 12.50 -26.25
N ALA A 239 4.58 12.91 -24.97
CA ALA A 239 5.23 14.11 -24.48
C ALA A 239 6.76 14.01 -24.50
N ILE A 240 7.32 12.84 -24.19
CA ILE A 240 8.77 12.59 -24.28
C ILE A 240 9.22 12.65 -25.74
N GLN A 241 8.47 12.00 -26.64
CA GLN A 241 8.79 11.97 -28.06
C GLN A 241 8.81 13.38 -28.66
N ALA A 242 7.81 14.21 -28.34
CA ALA A 242 7.75 15.60 -28.78
C ALA A 242 8.94 16.45 -28.30
N VAL A 243 9.43 16.20 -27.08
CA VAL A 243 10.63 16.88 -26.55
C VAL A 243 11.89 16.45 -27.31
N LEU A 244 12.04 15.14 -27.55
CA LEU A 244 13.18 14.61 -28.31
C LEU A 244 13.22 15.18 -29.74
N GLU A 245 12.07 15.22 -30.42
CA GLU A 245 11.96 15.80 -31.76
C GLU A 245 12.28 17.31 -31.79
N ALA A 246 11.83 18.05 -30.77
CA ALA A 246 12.15 19.47 -30.63
C ALA A 246 13.65 19.70 -30.38
N GLU A 247 14.29 18.87 -29.56
CA GLU A 247 15.74 18.94 -29.32
C GLU A 247 16.55 18.59 -30.57
N GLU A 248 16.16 17.55 -31.31
CA GLU A 248 16.81 17.20 -32.57
C GLU A 248 16.70 18.33 -33.59
N LYS A 249 15.52 18.94 -33.72
CA LYS A 249 15.31 20.08 -34.62
C LYS A 249 16.21 21.25 -34.24
N ARG A 250 16.30 21.60 -32.95
CA ARG A 250 17.21 22.65 -32.45
C ARG A 250 18.67 22.33 -32.77
N LYS A 251 19.12 21.10 -32.54
CA LYS A 251 20.49 20.68 -32.88
C LYS A 251 20.77 20.80 -34.38
N ARG A 252 19.81 20.44 -35.24
CA ARG A 252 19.93 20.60 -36.70
C ARG A 252 20.01 22.07 -37.11
N GLU A 253 19.18 22.93 -36.52
CA GLU A 253 19.21 24.38 -36.75
C GLU A 253 20.53 25.01 -36.28
N GLU A 254 21.04 24.63 -35.10
CA GLU A 254 22.33 25.08 -34.58
C GLU A 254 23.50 24.64 -35.46
N LEU A 255 23.51 23.39 -35.92
CA LEU A 255 24.53 22.89 -36.84
C LEU A 255 24.47 23.60 -38.19
N ALA A 256 23.27 23.86 -38.72
CA ALA A 256 23.08 24.62 -39.96
C ALA A 256 23.56 26.07 -39.80
N ALA A 257 23.21 26.74 -38.70
CA ALA A 257 23.66 28.09 -38.40
C ALA A 257 25.20 28.16 -38.23
N ARG A 258 25.79 27.15 -37.57
CA ARG A 258 27.25 27.05 -37.43
C ARG A 258 27.93 26.87 -38.79
N ARG A 259 27.39 26.02 -39.67
CA ARG A 259 27.91 25.86 -41.04
C ARG A 259 27.84 27.17 -41.82
N GLY A 260 26.71 27.86 -41.79
CA GLY A 260 26.56 29.16 -42.46
C GLY A 260 27.57 30.21 -41.97
N ARG A 261 27.85 30.27 -40.66
CA ARG A 261 28.88 31.17 -40.12
C ARG A 261 30.29 30.83 -40.61
N LEU A 262 30.64 29.55 -40.65
CA LEU A 262 31.95 29.09 -41.13
C LEU A 262 32.10 29.33 -42.65
N GLU A 263 31.02 29.17 -43.42
CA GLU A 263 31.00 29.49 -44.85
C GLU A 263 31.22 30.98 -45.11
N GLU A 264 30.58 31.85 -44.32
CA GLU A 264 30.77 33.31 -44.43
C GLU A 264 32.19 33.73 -44.03
N GLN A 265 32.71 33.22 -42.91
CA GLN A 265 34.10 33.44 -42.49
C GLN A 265 35.08 33.00 -43.57
N ARG A 266 34.83 31.85 -44.20
CA ARG A 266 35.65 31.37 -45.31
C ARG A 266 35.58 32.32 -46.50
N ARG A 267 34.39 32.83 -46.86
CA ARG A 267 34.22 33.80 -47.95
C ARG A 267 35.03 35.08 -47.70
N GLU A 268 34.96 35.63 -46.48
CA GLU A 268 35.75 36.81 -46.08
C GLU A 268 37.26 36.55 -46.15
N ILE A 269 37.70 35.36 -45.71
CA ILE A 269 39.11 34.95 -45.81
C ILE A 269 39.55 34.84 -47.27
N LEU A 270 38.72 34.25 -48.14
CA LEU A 270 39.03 34.13 -49.57
C LEU A 270 39.12 35.49 -50.25
N MET A 271 38.21 36.42 -49.97
CA MET A 271 38.30 37.80 -50.47
C MET A 271 39.63 38.47 -50.06
N ARG A 272 40.04 38.32 -48.80
CA ARG A 272 41.35 38.86 -48.33
C ARG A 272 42.54 38.16 -48.98
N ALA A 273 42.40 36.88 -49.34
CA ALA A 273 43.44 36.14 -50.03
C ALA A 273 43.61 36.64 -51.47
N ASP A 274 42.48 36.87 -52.16
CA ASP A 274 42.45 37.38 -53.53
C ASP A 274 42.98 38.82 -53.59
N ASP A 275 42.58 39.70 -52.68
CA ASP A 275 43.15 41.06 -52.55
C ASP A 275 44.67 41.06 -52.34
N ALA A 276 45.20 40.10 -51.58
CA ALA A 276 46.64 39.97 -51.35
C ALA A 276 47.35 39.39 -52.58
N GLU A 277 46.69 38.50 -53.31
CA GLU A 277 47.17 37.95 -54.58
C GLU A 277 47.24 39.03 -55.67
N GLU A 278 46.21 39.88 -55.79
CA GLU A 278 46.18 41.03 -56.71
C GLU A 278 47.28 42.06 -56.41
N LYS A 279 47.63 42.25 -55.14
CA LYS A 279 48.74 43.13 -54.71
C LYS A 279 50.12 42.47 -54.83
N GLU A 280 50.19 41.27 -55.40
CA GLU A 280 51.41 40.46 -55.53
C GLU A 280 52.09 40.11 -54.19
N ASP A 281 51.37 40.18 -53.06
CA ASP A 281 51.86 39.74 -51.75
C ASP A 281 51.63 38.23 -51.59
N TRP A 282 52.36 37.46 -52.41
CA TRP A 282 52.23 36.01 -52.52
C TRP A 282 52.45 35.28 -51.19
N ALA A 283 53.31 35.82 -50.31
CA ALA A 283 53.59 35.23 -49.00
C ALA A 283 52.37 35.33 -48.07
N ARG A 284 51.74 36.50 -48.03
CA ARG A 284 50.52 36.72 -47.25
C ARG A 284 49.34 35.95 -47.82
N ALA A 285 49.12 36.00 -49.14
CA ALA A 285 48.06 35.24 -49.81
C ALA A 285 48.16 33.74 -49.50
N ALA A 286 49.37 33.17 -49.50
CA ALA A 286 49.56 31.76 -49.16
C ALA A 286 49.13 31.39 -47.73
N VAL A 287 49.36 32.27 -46.74
CA VAL A 287 48.93 32.04 -45.35
C VAL A 287 47.41 32.09 -45.25
N ILE A 288 46.77 33.07 -45.89
CA ILE A 288 45.32 33.23 -45.87
C ILE A 288 44.62 32.04 -46.57
N TYR A 289 45.15 31.56 -47.70
CA TYR A 289 44.65 30.34 -48.35
C TYR A 289 44.79 29.09 -47.48
N LYS A 290 45.82 29.01 -46.63
CA LYS A 290 45.96 27.92 -45.66
C LYS A 290 44.90 27.99 -44.55
N GLU A 291 44.53 29.20 -44.13
CA GLU A 291 43.42 29.43 -43.19
C GLU A 291 42.07 29.02 -43.80
N ALA A 292 41.81 29.38 -45.06
CA ALA A 292 40.63 28.92 -45.80
C ALA A 292 40.57 27.38 -45.95
N ALA A 293 41.73 26.75 -46.11
CA ALA A 293 41.84 25.29 -46.12
C ALA A 293 41.42 24.67 -44.77
N SER A 294 41.84 25.26 -43.65
CA SER A 294 41.46 24.78 -42.31
C SER A 294 39.96 24.89 -42.05
N LEU A 295 39.33 26.01 -42.40
CA LEU A 295 37.87 26.16 -42.32
C LEU A 295 37.13 25.17 -43.22
N SER A 296 37.69 24.84 -44.38
CA SER A 296 37.10 23.83 -45.27
C SER A 296 37.23 22.41 -44.71
N VAL A 297 38.24 22.13 -43.88
CA VAL A 297 38.29 20.87 -43.11
C VAL A 297 37.21 20.85 -42.04
N ASP A 298 37.02 21.95 -41.31
CA ASP A 298 35.99 22.08 -40.26
C ASP A 298 34.56 21.98 -40.82
N LEU A 299 34.35 22.43 -42.06
CA LEU A 299 33.12 22.24 -42.84
C LEU A 299 32.96 20.81 -43.38
N GLY A 300 34.00 19.96 -43.31
CA GLY A 300 34.01 18.60 -43.84
C GLY A 300 34.28 18.52 -45.35
N GLU A 301 34.63 19.62 -46.00
CA GLU A 301 34.86 19.74 -47.43
C GLU A 301 36.31 19.41 -47.82
N LYS A 302 36.71 18.15 -47.64
CA LYS A 302 38.10 17.67 -47.83
C LYS A 302 38.70 17.99 -49.20
N LYS A 303 37.90 17.96 -50.27
CA LYS A 303 38.37 18.28 -51.63
C LYS A 303 38.75 19.76 -51.78
N LEU A 304 37.90 20.66 -51.29
CA LEU A 304 38.15 22.11 -51.28
C LEU A 304 39.33 22.46 -50.37
N ALA A 305 39.43 21.85 -49.19
CA ALA A 305 40.59 22.00 -48.32
C ALA A 305 41.91 21.63 -49.03
N ALA A 306 41.92 20.53 -49.80
CA ALA A 306 43.09 20.11 -50.58
C ALA A 306 43.43 21.12 -51.70
N GLN A 307 42.42 21.68 -52.37
CA GLN A 307 42.61 22.72 -53.40
C GLN A 307 43.24 23.99 -52.80
N PHE A 308 42.70 24.50 -51.69
CA PHE A 308 43.27 25.67 -51.01
C PHE A 308 44.68 25.40 -50.47
N THR A 309 44.94 24.20 -49.98
CA THR A 309 46.30 23.78 -49.56
C THR A 309 47.27 23.75 -50.74
N ALA A 310 46.84 23.26 -51.90
CA ALA A 310 47.65 23.24 -53.12
C ALA A 310 47.94 24.67 -53.60
N LYS A 311 46.92 25.54 -53.65
CA LYS A 311 47.06 26.96 -54.01
C LYS A 311 48.01 27.69 -53.06
N SER A 312 47.88 27.47 -51.74
CA SER A 312 48.81 27.99 -50.74
C SER A 312 50.26 27.58 -51.01
N LYS A 313 50.52 26.29 -51.32
CA LYS A 313 51.86 25.79 -51.65
C LYS A 313 52.41 26.39 -52.95
N GLU A 314 51.56 26.60 -53.94
CA GLU A 314 51.94 27.24 -55.20
C GLU A 314 52.37 28.70 -54.97
N LEU A 315 51.57 29.47 -54.22
CA LEU A 315 51.87 30.85 -53.87
C LEU A 315 53.17 30.97 -53.04
N GLN A 316 53.44 30.03 -52.12
CA GLN A 316 54.72 29.98 -51.41
C GLN A 316 55.91 29.77 -52.36
N LYS A 317 55.76 28.94 -53.41
CA LYS A 317 56.81 28.76 -54.42
C LYS A 317 57.03 30.05 -55.20
N ARG A 318 55.96 30.75 -55.61
CA ARG A 318 56.04 32.06 -56.29
C ARG A 318 56.73 33.12 -55.42
N ALA A 319 56.34 33.23 -54.15
CA ALA A 319 56.97 34.14 -53.18
C ALA A 319 58.48 33.91 -53.04
N LYS A 320 58.91 32.63 -52.98
CA LYS A 320 60.34 32.27 -52.92
C LYS A 320 61.10 32.66 -54.18
N LYS A 321 60.49 32.49 -55.36
CA LYS A 321 61.09 32.85 -56.65
C LYS A 321 61.27 34.38 -56.76
N ALA A 322 60.21 35.15 -56.52
CA ALA A 322 60.25 36.62 -56.53
C ALA A 322 61.28 37.20 -55.54
N ARG A 323 61.43 36.57 -54.36
CA ARG A 323 62.45 36.97 -53.36
C ARG A 323 63.89 36.70 -53.84
N LYS A 324 64.12 35.66 -54.63
CA LYS A 324 65.44 35.37 -55.22
C LYS A 324 65.76 36.38 -56.33
N GLU A 325 64.81 36.63 -57.23
CA GLU A 325 64.96 37.61 -58.32
C GLU A 325 65.22 39.04 -57.79
N ARG A 326 64.58 39.45 -56.68
CA ARG A 326 64.89 40.74 -56.02
C ARG A 326 66.26 40.80 -55.33
N LYS A 327 66.93 39.67 -55.12
CA LYS A 327 68.24 39.58 -54.45
C LYS A 327 69.40 39.39 -55.43
N GLU A 328 69.13 39.24 -56.72
CA GLU A 328 70.16 39.28 -57.77
C GLU A 328 70.36 40.75 -58.21
N PRO A 329 71.58 41.31 -58.17
CA PRO A 329 71.86 42.63 -58.75
C PRO A 329 71.70 42.57 -60.29
N PRO A 330 71.33 43.68 -60.95
CA PRO A 330 71.12 43.69 -62.39
C PRO A 330 72.42 43.30 -63.11
N PRO A 331 72.33 42.53 -64.22
CA PRO A 331 73.51 42.24 -65.03
C PRO A 331 74.05 43.55 -65.60
N GLU A 332 75.36 43.77 -65.41
CA GLU A 332 76.13 44.90 -65.95
C GLU A 332 76.12 44.93 -67.49
#